data_AF-A0A2N5Z2Q7-F1
#
_entry.id   AF-A0A2N5Z2Q7-F1
#
_cell.length_a   1.000
_cell.length_b   1.000
_cell.length_c   1.000
_cell.angle_alpha   90.00
_cell.angle_beta   90.00
_cell.angle_gamma   90.00
#
_symmetry.space_group_name_H-M   'P 1'
#
loop_
_entity.id
_entity.type
_entity.pdbx_description
1 polymer ?
#
loop_
_entity_poly.entity_id
_entity_poly.type
_entity_poly.pdbx_seq_one_letter_code
_entity_poly.pdbx_strand_id
1 'polypeptide(L)'
;MQPVHFSRMLFVSVFILVLHNVTLCQKLTIPEEYKDPTFPEYKDTGNKEADHKNYRKAILQYSEDHPPFPKFVNTGNPEKDQEYFEKRKAEWYKQNPYCPMYVSTGHEKQDLENYNKALLEWSKKNPEKYKAILKSQHAEELPVKLQDDDPPPKFQDTGNREEDNRRYKAAKEEWLHRHPEKRKP
;
A
#
# COMPACT_ATOMS: atom_id res chain seq x y z
N MET A 1 -27.47 -19.09 -50.52
CA MET A 1 -26.04 -19.11 -50.13
C MET A 1 -25.61 -17.65 -49.93
N GLN A 2 -25.17 -17.13 -48.80
CA GLN A 2 -25.02 -17.56 -47.40
C GLN A 2 -25.35 -16.34 -46.50
N PRO A 3 -25.78 -16.53 -45.25
CA PRO A 3 -26.04 -15.43 -44.31
C PRO A 3 -24.75 -14.96 -43.64
N VAL A 4 -24.54 -13.64 -43.58
CA VAL A 4 -23.43 -13.03 -42.83
C VAL A 4 -23.90 -12.78 -41.40
N HIS A 5 -23.73 -13.79 -40.55
CA HIS A 5 -23.74 -13.63 -39.10
C HIS A 5 -22.33 -13.87 -38.57
N PHE A 6 -21.93 -13.05 -37.60
CA PHE A 6 -20.81 -13.14 -36.65
C PHE A 6 -19.90 -11.91 -36.69
N SER A 7 -20.18 -10.93 -35.81
CA SER A 7 -19.14 -10.37 -34.93
C SER A 7 -19.80 -9.41 -33.92
N ARG A 8 -20.45 -9.98 -32.90
CA ARG A 8 -20.94 -9.24 -31.72
C ARG A 8 -20.62 -10.03 -30.45
N MET A 9 -19.35 -10.37 -30.23
CA MET A 9 -18.90 -10.87 -28.92
C MET A 9 -17.39 -10.67 -28.77
N LEU A 10 -16.94 -9.44 -28.52
CA LEU A 10 -15.57 -9.19 -28.02
C LEU A 10 -15.40 -7.80 -27.40
N PHE A 11 -16.44 -7.29 -26.72
CA PHE A 11 -16.38 -5.98 -26.05
C PHE A 11 -16.78 -6.01 -24.56
N VAL A 12 -16.68 -7.18 -23.91
CA VAL A 12 -16.99 -7.31 -22.47
C VAL A 12 -15.80 -7.76 -21.61
N SER A 13 -14.65 -8.09 -22.22
CA SER A 13 -13.49 -8.66 -21.47
C SER A 13 -12.36 -7.68 -21.12
N VAL A 14 -12.43 -6.40 -21.49
CA VAL A 14 -11.37 -5.41 -21.15
C VAL A 14 -11.74 -4.54 -19.95
N PHE A 15 -13.01 -4.53 -19.53
CA PHE A 15 -13.45 -3.71 -18.40
C PHE A 15 -13.22 -4.35 -17.02
N ILE A 16 -12.90 -5.64 -16.94
CA ILE A 16 -12.73 -6.36 -15.66
C ILE A 16 -11.29 -6.24 -15.11
N LEU A 17 -10.30 -5.86 -15.93
CA LEU A 17 -8.92 -5.67 -15.47
C LEU A 17 -8.62 -4.28 -14.90
N VAL A 18 -9.48 -3.28 -15.13
CA VAL A 18 -9.28 -1.93 -14.57
C VAL A 18 -9.88 -1.78 -13.15
N LEU A 19 -10.79 -2.68 -12.77
CA LEU A 19 -11.49 -2.63 -11.48
C LEU A 19 -10.80 -3.40 -10.34
N HIS A 20 -9.57 -3.89 -10.54
CA HIS A 20 -8.75 -4.45 -9.44
C HIS A 20 -7.78 -3.43 -8.79
N ASN A 21 -7.73 -2.18 -9.29
CA ASN A 21 -7.10 -1.08 -8.54
C ASN A 21 -8.08 -0.49 -7.52
N VAL A 22 -8.81 -1.34 -6.78
CA VAL A 22 -9.54 -0.94 -5.58
C VAL A 22 -8.50 -0.65 -4.52
N THR A 23 -8.07 0.61 -4.54
CA THR A 23 -7.66 1.52 -3.46
C THR A 23 -7.53 0.93 -2.06
N LEU A 24 -6.68 -0.08 -1.88
CA LEU A 24 -5.92 -0.20 -0.64
C LEU A 24 -4.88 0.92 -0.70
N CYS A 25 -5.23 2.10 -0.17
CA CYS A 25 -4.23 3.04 0.34
C CYS A 25 -3.54 2.36 1.53
N GLN A 26 -2.68 1.38 1.24
CA GLN A 26 -1.72 0.91 2.23
C GLN A 26 -0.92 2.14 2.63
N LYS A 27 -1.02 2.49 3.91
CA LYS A 27 -0.28 3.60 4.49
C LYS A 27 1.20 3.30 4.25
N LEU A 28 1.83 4.08 3.37
CA LEU A 28 3.24 3.90 3.03
C LEU A 28 4.07 4.12 4.29
N THR A 29 4.73 3.08 4.80
CA THR A 29 5.68 3.23 5.90
C THR A 29 6.94 3.84 5.31
N ILE A 30 7.18 5.11 5.62
CA ILE A 30 8.33 5.86 5.12
C ILE A 30 9.48 5.69 6.14
N PRO A 31 10.64 5.14 5.72
CA PRO A 31 11.84 5.08 6.55
C PRO A 31 12.27 6.47 7.05
N GLU A 32 12.89 6.51 8.23
CA GLU A 32 13.23 7.76 8.92
C GLU A 32 14.11 8.69 8.09
N GLU A 33 15.05 8.13 7.32
CA GLU A 33 15.95 8.89 6.45
C GLU A 33 15.26 9.64 5.30
N TYR A 34 13.99 9.30 5.02
CA TYR A 34 13.19 9.95 3.98
C TYR A 34 12.07 10.83 4.54
N LYS A 35 11.87 10.85 5.86
CA LYS A 35 10.90 11.72 6.51
C LYS A 35 11.43 13.14 6.61
N ASP A 36 10.49 14.08 6.58
CA ASP A 36 10.80 15.46 6.95
C ASP A 36 11.08 15.52 8.47
N PRO A 37 12.25 16.02 8.91
CA PRO A 37 12.58 16.11 10.33
C PRO A 37 11.68 17.10 11.09
N THR A 38 10.93 17.95 10.40
CA THR A 38 9.94 18.86 10.99
C THR A 38 8.53 18.27 11.00
N PHE A 39 8.33 17.06 10.45
CA PHE A 39 7.02 16.41 10.47
C PHE A 39 6.59 16.16 11.92
N PRO A 40 5.38 16.59 12.32
CA PRO A 40 4.93 16.43 13.70
C PRO A 40 4.84 14.96 14.11
N GLU A 41 5.31 14.65 15.31
CA GLU A 41 5.15 13.35 15.94
C GLU A 41 4.11 13.42 17.07
N TYR A 42 3.32 12.35 17.19
CA TYR A 42 2.42 12.20 18.31
C TYR A 42 3.22 11.84 19.57
N LYS A 43 2.99 12.58 20.66
CA LYS A 43 3.61 12.32 21.97
C LYS A 43 2.53 11.88 22.95
N ASP A 44 2.68 10.70 23.54
CA ASP A 44 1.81 10.22 24.60
C ASP A 44 2.34 10.71 25.96
N THR A 45 1.61 11.63 26.58
CA THR A 45 1.94 12.15 27.92
C THR A 45 1.05 11.55 29.01
N GLY A 46 0.18 10.59 28.65
CA GLY A 46 -0.88 10.05 29.50
C GLY A 46 -2.17 10.86 29.48
N ASN A 47 -2.19 12.05 28.87
CA ASN A 47 -3.40 12.85 28.66
C ASN A 47 -3.82 12.84 27.18
N LYS A 48 -4.56 11.81 26.79
CA LYS A 48 -4.97 11.57 25.40
C LYS A 48 -5.68 12.74 24.73
N GLU A 49 -6.45 13.53 25.46
CA GLU A 49 -7.16 14.68 24.88
C GLU A 49 -6.18 15.81 24.55
N ALA A 50 -5.30 16.16 25.51
CA ALA A 50 -4.27 17.16 25.30
C ALA A 50 -3.30 16.75 24.19
N ASP A 51 -2.89 15.48 24.16
CA ASP A 51 -1.97 14.93 23.17
C ASP A 51 -2.55 15.01 21.75
N HIS A 52 -3.80 14.58 21.55
CA HIS A 52 -4.48 14.72 20.26
C HIS A 52 -4.63 16.19 19.84
N LYS A 53 -5.00 17.07 20.77
CA LYS A 53 -5.17 18.50 20.47
C LYS A 53 -3.85 19.14 20.06
N ASN A 54 -2.77 18.84 20.78
CA ASN A 54 -1.43 19.34 20.49
C ASN A 54 -0.91 18.81 19.15
N TYR A 55 -1.08 17.51 18.90
CA TYR A 55 -0.69 16.90 17.63
C TYR A 55 -1.47 17.49 16.45
N ARG A 56 -2.79 17.63 16.57
CA ARG A 56 -3.62 18.26 15.53
C ARG A 56 -3.17 19.70 15.24
N LYS A 57 -2.88 20.48 16.27
CA LYS A 57 -2.36 21.85 16.12
C LYS A 57 -1.02 21.84 15.38
N ALA A 58 -0.12 20.93 15.71
CA ALA A 58 1.18 20.81 15.05
C ALA A 58 1.04 20.39 13.58
N ILE A 59 0.14 19.46 13.25
CA ILE A 59 -0.15 19.05 11.87
C ILE A 59 -0.72 20.21 11.04
N LEU A 60 -1.61 21.02 11.63
CA LEU A 60 -2.14 22.21 10.97
C LEU A 60 -1.03 23.24 10.70
N GLN A 61 -0.18 23.53 11.69
CA GLN A 61 0.97 24.42 11.50
C GLN A 61 1.91 23.91 10.40
N TYR A 62 2.24 22.63 10.45
CA TYR A 62 3.07 22.00 9.41
C TYR A 62 2.46 22.16 8.01
N SER A 63 1.13 22.04 7.88
CA SER A 63 0.44 22.21 6.60
C SER A 63 0.48 23.64 6.05
N GLU A 64 0.65 24.65 6.90
CA GLU A 64 0.83 26.04 6.48
C GLU A 64 2.25 26.27 5.93
N ASP A 65 3.25 25.66 6.57
CA ASP A 65 4.65 25.75 6.18
C ASP A 65 5.01 24.83 4.98
N HIS A 66 4.24 23.76 4.77
CA HIS A 66 4.43 22.77 3.71
C HIS A 66 3.20 22.74 2.78
N PRO A 67 3.11 23.69 1.82
CA PRO A 67 1.94 23.81 0.98
C PRO A 67 1.73 22.57 0.11
N PRO A 68 0.47 22.27 -0.28
CA PRO A 68 0.18 21.15 -1.15
C PRO A 68 0.88 21.28 -2.49
N PHE A 69 1.03 20.15 -3.18
CA PHE A 69 1.63 20.12 -4.51
C PHE A 69 0.88 21.09 -5.47
N PRO A 70 1.60 21.91 -6.26
CA PRO A 70 0.97 22.88 -7.16
C PRO A 70 -0.07 22.24 -8.09
N LYS A 71 -1.11 22.99 -8.42
CA LYS A 71 -2.12 22.59 -9.41
C LYS A 71 -1.86 23.32 -10.73
N PHE A 72 -2.02 22.60 -11.84
CA PHE A 72 -2.04 23.23 -13.15
C PHE A 72 -3.30 24.09 -13.28
N VAL A 73 -3.16 25.33 -13.76
CA VAL A 73 -4.26 26.27 -13.96
C VAL A 73 -4.29 26.65 -15.43
N ASN A 74 -5.42 26.42 -16.09
CA ASN A 74 -5.61 26.79 -17.49
C ASN A 74 -6.16 28.23 -17.57
N THR A 75 -5.37 29.15 -18.11
CA THR A 75 -5.75 30.56 -18.31
C THR A 75 -6.11 30.88 -19.77
N GLY A 76 -6.08 29.86 -20.64
CA GLY A 76 -6.26 30.02 -22.09
C GLY A 76 -4.95 30.26 -22.86
N ASN A 77 -3.81 30.30 -22.17
CA ASN A 77 -2.48 30.35 -22.79
C ASN A 77 -1.64 29.14 -22.34
N PRO A 78 -1.66 28.02 -23.09
CA PRO A 78 -1.08 26.76 -22.64
C PRO A 78 0.43 26.82 -22.41
N GLU A 79 1.15 27.67 -23.15
CA GLU A 79 2.60 27.85 -22.97
C GLU A 79 2.91 28.50 -21.62
N LYS A 80 2.22 29.60 -21.30
CA LYS A 80 2.39 30.30 -20.00
C LYS A 80 1.91 29.44 -18.83
N ASP A 81 0.81 28.70 -19.01
CA ASP A 81 0.28 27.82 -17.98
C ASP A 81 1.27 26.70 -17.63
N GLN A 82 1.89 26.11 -18.65
CA GLN A 82 2.92 25.08 -18.47
C GLN A 82 4.19 25.65 -17.83
N GLU A 83 4.67 26.80 -18.30
CA GLU A 83 5.84 27.48 -17.73
C GLU A 83 5.63 27.79 -16.24
N TYR A 84 4.48 28.38 -15.91
CA TYR A 84 4.11 28.71 -14.54
C TYR A 84 4.03 27.45 -13.67
N PHE A 85 3.40 26.40 -14.15
CA PHE A 85 3.27 25.14 -13.43
C PHE A 85 4.64 24.49 -13.14
N GLU A 86 5.52 24.42 -14.14
CA GLU A 86 6.88 23.88 -13.97
C GLU A 86 7.71 24.71 -12.99
N LYS A 87 7.60 26.05 -13.05
CA LYS A 87 8.26 26.95 -12.08
C LYS A 87 7.80 26.67 -10.66
N ARG A 88 6.48 26.61 -10.43
CA ARG A 88 5.91 26.32 -9.10
C ARG A 88 6.29 24.94 -8.60
N LYS A 89 6.32 23.93 -9.49
CA LYS A 89 6.78 22.58 -9.17
C LYS A 89 8.26 22.58 -8.73
N ALA A 90 9.12 23.31 -9.43
CA ALA A 90 10.52 23.45 -9.06
C ALA A 90 10.72 24.15 -7.71
N GLU A 91 9.96 25.21 -7.42
CA GLU A 91 9.94 25.89 -6.13
C GLU A 91 9.47 24.95 -5.01
N TRP A 92 8.40 24.20 -5.25
CA TRP A 92 7.85 23.25 -4.29
C TRP A 92 8.89 22.18 -3.90
N TYR A 93 9.63 21.63 -4.85
CA TYR A 93 10.70 20.66 -4.56
C TYR A 93 11.89 21.25 -3.78
N LYS A 94 12.16 22.55 -3.88
CA LYS A 94 13.20 23.19 -3.07
C LYS A 94 12.77 23.30 -1.61
N GLN A 95 11.48 23.52 -1.38
CA GLN A 95 10.89 23.63 -0.05
C GLN A 95 10.58 22.27 0.57
N ASN A 96 10.29 21.25 -0.26
CA ASN A 96 9.87 19.92 0.18
C ASN A 96 10.82 18.84 -0.39
N PRO A 97 12.05 18.72 0.14
CA PRO A 97 13.04 17.75 -0.38
C PRO A 97 12.75 16.30 0.05
N TYR A 98 11.94 16.10 1.10
CA TYR A 98 11.63 14.81 1.71
C TYR A 98 10.46 14.09 1.03
N CYS A 99 10.24 12.83 1.37
CA CYS A 99 9.11 12.06 0.87
C CYS A 99 7.80 12.67 1.38
N PRO A 100 6.80 12.92 0.52
CA PRO A 100 5.52 13.48 0.95
C PRO A 100 4.85 12.59 2.02
N MET A 101 4.40 13.23 3.09
CA MET A 101 3.64 12.59 4.16
C MET A 101 2.17 12.99 4.06
N TYR A 102 1.26 12.09 4.43
CA TYR A 102 -0.17 12.42 4.49
C TYR A 102 -0.44 13.39 5.65
N VAL A 103 -1.09 14.51 5.33
CA VAL A 103 -1.45 15.58 6.27
C VAL A 103 -2.97 15.70 6.28
N SER A 104 -3.60 15.53 7.45
CA SER A 104 -5.05 15.67 7.61
C SER A 104 -5.40 17.07 8.08
N THR A 105 -5.96 17.89 7.19
CA THR A 105 -6.41 19.25 7.47
C THR A 105 -7.90 19.31 7.85
N GLY A 106 -8.60 18.18 7.77
CA GLY A 106 -10.05 18.09 7.91
C GLY A 106 -10.79 18.06 6.56
N HIS A 107 -10.05 18.09 5.44
CA HIS A 107 -10.57 18.02 4.09
C HIS A 107 -10.13 16.72 3.41
N GLU A 108 -10.53 15.57 3.96
CA GLU A 108 -10.00 14.23 3.65
C GLU A 108 -9.82 13.95 2.14
N LYS A 109 -10.82 14.26 1.31
CA LYS A 109 -10.74 14.05 -0.15
C LYS A 109 -9.63 14.88 -0.79
N GLN A 110 -9.52 16.15 -0.42
CA GLN A 110 -8.50 17.07 -0.93
C GLN A 110 -7.12 16.72 -0.39
N ASP A 111 -7.02 16.36 0.89
CA ASP A 111 -5.79 15.92 1.54
C ASP A 111 -5.21 14.68 0.83
N LEU A 112 -6.08 13.70 0.54
CA LEU A 112 -5.71 12.49 -0.17
C LEU A 112 -5.28 12.76 -1.62
N GLU A 113 -6.01 13.63 -2.33
CA GLU A 113 -5.65 14.03 -3.69
C GLU A 113 -4.29 14.73 -3.74
N ASN A 114 -4.06 15.66 -2.80
CA ASN A 114 -2.79 16.39 -2.69
C ASN A 114 -1.63 15.44 -2.37
N TYR A 115 -1.82 14.53 -1.41
CA TYR A 115 -0.82 13.52 -1.04
C TYR A 115 -0.47 12.61 -2.23
N ASN A 116 -1.47 12.05 -2.92
CA ASN A 116 -1.24 11.15 -4.05
C ASN A 116 -0.52 11.86 -5.21
N LYS A 117 -0.87 13.10 -5.50
CA LYS A 117 -0.19 13.91 -6.52
C LYS A 117 1.26 14.19 -6.13
N ALA A 118 1.49 14.62 -4.89
CA ALA A 118 2.83 14.89 -4.39
C ALA A 118 3.71 13.63 -4.45
N LEU A 119 3.21 12.48 -3.96
CA LEU A 119 3.93 11.21 -3.94
C LEU A 119 4.24 10.71 -5.36
N LEU A 120 3.27 10.79 -6.27
CA LEU A 120 3.46 10.42 -7.67
C LEU A 120 4.56 11.25 -8.34
N GLU A 121 4.55 12.57 -8.16
CA GLU A 121 5.57 13.43 -8.76
C GLU A 121 6.93 13.23 -8.10
N TRP A 122 6.97 13.10 -6.77
CA TRP A 122 8.20 12.87 -6.03
C TRP A 122 8.86 11.54 -6.41
N SER A 123 8.07 10.47 -6.58
CA SER A 123 8.57 9.15 -7.00
C SER A 123 9.15 9.16 -8.41
N LYS A 124 8.58 9.93 -9.35
CA LYS A 124 9.17 10.14 -10.68
C LYS A 124 10.53 10.83 -10.60
N LYS A 125 10.67 11.81 -9.69
CA LYS A 125 11.91 12.56 -9.50
C LYS A 125 12.98 11.79 -8.71
N ASN A 126 12.57 10.91 -7.81
CA ASN A 126 13.44 10.16 -6.91
C ASN A 126 13.21 8.63 -7.03
N PRO A 127 13.37 8.02 -8.22
CA PRO A 127 12.98 6.63 -8.46
C PRO A 127 13.72 5.64 -7.55
N GLU A 128 15.02 5.84 -7.33
CA GLU A 128 15.82 4.95 -6.47
C GLU A 128 15.42 5.03 -4.98
N LYS A 129 15.12 6.24 -4.48
CA LYS A 129 14.62 6.41 -3.11
C LYS A 129 13.25 5.78 -2.95
N TYR A 130 12.35 6.00 -3.91
CA TYR A 130 11.02 5.39 -3.88
C TYR A 130 11.08 3.87 -3.92
N LYS A 131 11.97 3.30 -4.74
CA LYS A 131 12.22 1.86 -4.77
C LYS A 131 12.76 1.32 -3.43
N ALA A 132 13.63 2.07 -2.75
CA ALA A 132 14.10 1.71 -1.42
C ALA A 132 12.96 1.71 -0.38
N ILE A 133 12.07 2.70 -0.42
CA ILE A 133 10.87 2.76 0.43
C ILE A 133 9.98 1.52 0.21
N LEU A 134 9.66 1.19 -1.05
CA LEU A 134 8.86 0.00 -1.37
C LEU A 134 9.55 -1.30 -0.91
N LYS A 135 10.89 -1.38 -1.06
CA LYS A 135 11.65 -2.53 -0.59
C LYS A 135 11.60 -2.65 0.93
N SER A 136 11.65 -1.55 1.69
CA SER A 136 11.53 -1.62 3.16
C SER A 136 10.16 -2.12 3.61
N GLN A 137 9.09 -1.80 2.88
CA GLN A 137 7.76 -2.34 3.18
C GLN A 137 7.71 -3.85 3.01
N HIS A 138 8.22 -4.35 1.88
CA HIS A 138 8.26 -5.80 1.63
C HIS A 138 9.33 -6.53 2.45
N ALA A 139 10.36 -5.84 2.93
CA ALA A 139 11.35 -6.42 3.83
C ALA A 139 10.79 -6.63 5.24
N GLU A 140 9.84 -5.78 5.66
CA GLU A 140 9.05 -6.01 6.87
C GLU A 140 8.03 -7.15 6.66
N GLU A 141 7.59 -7.37 5.41
CA GLU A 141 6.87 -8.57 4.96
C GLU A 141 7.79 -9.77 4.64
N LEU A 142 9.06 -9.76 5.06
CA LEU A 142 9.89 -10.97 5.03
C LEU A 142 9.13 -12.09 5.74
N PRO A 143 9.13 -13.28 5.13
CA PRO A 143 7.99 -14.17 5.12
C PRO A 143 7.56 -14.40 6.55
N VAL A 144 6.25 -14.34 6.79
CA VAL A 144 5.63 -15.31 7.70
C VAL A 144 6.38 -16.59 7.40
N LYS A 145 7.32 -16.99 8.27
CA LYS A 145 7.89 -18.35 8.24
C LYS A 145 6.66 -19.17 7.97
N LEU A 146 6.60 -19.84 6.82
CA LEU A 146 5.46 -20.68 6.46
C LEU A 146 5.17 -21.41 7.74
N GLN A 147 4.11 -20.99 8.42
CA GLN A 147 3.91 -21.41 9.79
C GLN A 147 3.57 -22.86 9.54
N ASP A 148 4.46 -23.76 9.95
CA ASP A 148 4.34 -25.21 9.92
C ASP A 148 3.17 -25.62 10.84
N ASP A 149 2.02 -24.95 10.68
CA ASP A 149 0.83 -24.98 11.52
C ASP A 149 -0.21 -25.95 10.95
N ASP A 150 0.14 -26.78 9.95
CA ASP A 150 -0.54 -28.05 9.72
C ASP A 150 0.21 -29.12 10.52
N PRO A 151 -0.02 -29.26 11.85
CA PRO A 151 0.62 -30.30 12.64
C PRO A 151 0.24 -31.67 12.07
N PRO A 152 1.11 -32.68 12.21
CA PRO A 152 0.79 -34.03 11.74
C PRO A 152 -0.52 -34.51 12.40
N PRO A 153 -1.35 -35.26 11.66
CA PRO A 153 -2.61 -35.76 12.19
C PRO A 153 -2.34 -36.56 13.46
N LYS A 154 -3.22 -36.41 14.45
CA LYS A 154 -3.15 -37.15 15.72
C LYS A 154 -4.01 -38.40 15.64
N PHE A 155 -3.56 -39.48 16.26
CA PHE A 155 -4.37 -40.69 16.40
C PHE A 155 -5.55 -40.42 17.34
N GLN A 156 -6.75 -40.82 16.93
CA GLN A 156 -7.97 -40.73 17.73
C GLN A 156 -8.48 -42.15 17.95
N ASP A 157 -8.59 -42.56 19.23
CA ASP A 157 -9.14 -43.85 19.61
C ASP A 157 -10.65 -43.70 19.81
N THR A 158 -11.43 -44.38 18.97
CA THR A 158 -12.89 -44.38 19.03
C THR A 158 -13.45 -45.70 19.56
N GLY A 159 -12.58 -46.61 20.02
CA GLY A 159 -12.94 -47.96 20.44
C GLY A 159 -13.01 -48.98 19.29
N ASN A 160 -12.77 -48.56 18.04
CA ASN A 160 -12.65 -49.44 16.88
C ASN A 160 -11.26 -49.32 16.24
N ARG A 161 -10.33 -50.12 16.77
CA ARG A 161 -8.90 -50.07 16.43
C ARG A 161 -8.59 -50.23 14.94
N GLU A 162 -9.36 -51.01 14.20
CA GLU A 162 -9.11 -51.20 12.76
C GLU A 162 -9.44 -49.94 11.97
N GLU A 163 -10.58 -49.33 12.26
CA GLU A 163 -11.04 -48.10 11.60
C GLU A 163 -10.17 -46.89 11.99
N ASP A 164 -9.78 -46.78 13.26
CA ASP A 164 -8.90 -45.71 13.74
C ASP A 164 -7.53 -45.74 13.06
N ASN A 165 -6.96 -46.95 12.88
CA ASN A 165 -5.72 -47.13 12.14
C ASN A 165 -5.86 -46.76 10.66
N ARG A 166 -6.98 -47.10 10.03
CA ARG A 166 -7.25 -46.77 8.62
C ARG A 166 -7.32 -45.25 8.43
N ARG A 167 -8.07 -44.55 9.28
CA ARG A 167 -8.21 -43.08 9.25
C ARG A 167 -6.89 -42.38 9.48
N TYR A 168 -6.13 -42.82 10.49
CA TYR A 168 -4.84 -42.23 10.81
C TYR A 168 -3.82 -42.39 9.66
N LYS A 169 -3.76 -43.58 9.03
CA LYS A 169 -2.87 -43.81 7.89
C LYS A 169 -3.23 -42.93 6.70
N ALA A 170 -4.50 -42.84 6.33
CA ALA A 170 -4.94 -42.00 5.21
C ALA A 170 -4.62 -40.52 5.46
N ALA A 171 -4.96 -40.01 6.63
CA ALA A 171 -4.65 -38.62 7.00
C ALA A 171 -3.14 -38.35 7.01
N LYS A 172 -2.33 -39.31 7.48
CA LYS A 172 -0.87 -39.20 7.50
C LYS A 172 -0.27 -39.20 6.10
N GLU A 173 -0.78 -40.02 5.18
CA GLU A 173 -0.33 -40.07 3.79
C GLU A 173 -0.66 -38.77 3.04
N GLU A 174 -1.88 -38.25 3.21
CA GLU A 174 -2.27 -36.95 2.66
C GLU A 174 -1.40 -35.82 3.22
N TRP A 175 -1.14 -35.82 4.53
CA TRP A 175 -0.25 -34.85 5.16
C TRP A 175 1.18 -34.96 4.60
N LEU A 176 1.72 -36.17 4.45
CA LEU A 176 3.03 -36.40 3.82
C LEU A 176 3.08 -36.07 2.33
N HIS A 177 1.94 -36.02 1.63
CA HIS A 177 1.85 -35.53 0.25
C HIS A 177 1.92 -33.99 0.21
N ARG A 178 1.36 -33.31 1.21
CA ARG A 178 1.47 -31.85 1.38
C ARG A 178 2.83 -31.41 1.95
N HIS A 179 3.52 -32.30 2.67
CA HIS A 179 4.82 -32.08 3.32
C HIS A 179 5.91 -33.07 2.84
N PRO A 180 6.31 -33.03 1.55
CA PRO A 180 7.27 -33.97 0.98
C PRO A 180 8.64 -33.95 1.69
N GLU A 181 9.05 -32.82 2.27
CA GLU A 181 10.27 -32.64 3.05
C GLU A 181 10.30 -33.43 4.37
N LYS A 182 9.13 -33.86 4.88
CA LYS A 182 9.00 -34.66 6.10
C LYS A 182 8.98 -36.18 5.82
N ARG A 183 8.97 -36.58 4.54
CA ARG A 183 9.21 -37.97 4.13
C ARG A 183 10.69 -38.28 4.35
N LYS A 184 11.03 -38.84 5.51
CA LYS A 184 12.37 -39.41 5.71
C LYS A 184 12.58 -40.55 4.68
N PRO A 185 13.77 -40.66 4.06
CA PRO A 185 14.11 -41.80 3.21
C PRO A 185 14.13 -43.11 4.01
#